data_AF-F6U068-F1
#
_entry.id   AF-F6U068-F1
#
_cell.length_a   1.000
_cell.length_b   1.000
_cell.length_c   1.000
_cell.angle_alpha   90.00
_cell.angle_beta   90.00
_cell.angle_gamma   90.00
#
_symmetry.space_group_name_H-M   'P 1'
#
loop_
_entity.id
_entity.type
_entity.pdbx_description
1 polymer ?
#
loop_
_entity_poly.entity_id
_entity_poly.type
_entity_poly.pdbx_seq_one_letter_code
_entity_poly.pdbx_strand_id
1 'polypeptide(L)'
;MFSMIMAAIVHDLEHSGTTNTFHTNTRSPLAQMYNDKSVLENHHISSAFRLLNEEDCDILANFSKDDYQEARTLMIDMVLATDMSQHFGQLKRLQSNLQHPENLEKSRAMCLMIHSADI
;
A
#
# COMPACT_ATOMS: atom_id res chain seq x y z
N MET A 1 9.46 3.27 -10.30
CA MET A 1 8.88 2.33 -11.29
C MET A 1 8.78 0.94 -10.69
N PHE A 2 9.90 0.30 -10.34
CA PHE A 2 9.91 -1.01 -9.68
C PHE A 2 8.92 -1.13 -8.51
N SER A 3 9.02 -0.25 -7.50
CA SER A 3 8.14 -0.27 -6.32
C SER A 3 6.67 -0.13 -6.65
N MET A 4 6.32 0.58 -7.73
CA MET A 4 4.93 0.80 -8.14
C MET A 4 4.35 -0.46 -8.78
N ILE A 5 5.14 -1.14 -9.62
CA ILE A 5 4.76 -2.44 -10.18
C ILE A 5 4.62 -3.47 -9.06
N MET A 6 5.58 -3.52 -8.13
CA MET A 6 5.51 -4.42 -6.99
C MET A 6 4.31 -4.14 -6.09
N ALA A 7 4.05 -2.86 -5.76
CA ALA A 7 2.87 -2.47 -4.99
C ALA A 7 1.58 -2.90 -5.71
N ALA A 8 1.46 -2.67 -7.02
CA ALA A 8 0.30 -3.10 -7.79
C ALA A 8 0.11 -4.64 -7.79
N ILE A 9 1.20 -5.41 -7.84
CA ILE A 9 1.13 -6.88 -7.77
C ILE A 9 0.62 -7.36 -6.41
N VAL A 10 1.02 -6.70 -5.32
CA VAL A 10 0.76 -7.19 -3.96
C VAL A 10 -0.38 -6.48 -3.23
N HIS A 11 -0.99 -5.45 -3.82
CA HIS A 11 -1.92 -4.58 -3.09
C HIS A 11 -3.15 -5.29 -2.51
N ASP A 12 -3.52 -6.46 -3.05
CA ASP A 12 -4.64 -7.30 -2.61
C ASP A 12 -4.20 -8.75 -2.24
N LEU A 13 -2.91 -8.94 -1.92
CA LEU A 13 -2.35 -10.26 -1.60
C LEU A 13 -3.04 -10.88 -0.37
N GLU A 14 -3.51 -12.13 -0.48
CA GLU A 14 -4.24 -12.84 0.60
C GLU A 14 -5.58 -12.16 1.00
N HIS A 15 -6.21 -11.38 0.10
CA HIS A 15 -7.52 -10.76 0.37
C HIS A 15 -8.60 -11.80 0.70
N SER A 16 -9.36 -11.56 1.77
CA SER A 16 -10.34 -12.51 2.33
C SER A 16 -11.69 -12.55 1.59
N GLY A 17 -11.89 -11.65 0.62
CA GLY A 17 -13.17 -11.41 -0.04
C GLY A 17 -14.18 -10.65 0.83
N THR A 18 -13.73 -10.09 1.96
CA THR A 18 -14.56 -9.27 2.87
C THR A 18 -13.90 -7.91 3.09
N THR A 19 -14.62 -6.95 3.67
CA THR A 19 -14.13 -5.57 3.83
C THR A 19 -13.46 -5.33 5.18
N ASN A 20 -12.69 -4.24 5.30
CA ASN A 20 -12.15 -3.77 6.59
C ASN A 20 -13.25 -3.62 7.66
N THR A 21 -14.44 -3.11 7.29
CA THR A 21 -15.59 -3.02 8.20
C THR A 21 -16.07 -4.38 8.70
N PHE A 22 -16.08 -5.41 7.84
CA PHE A 22 -16.42 -6.78 8.26
C PHE A 22 -15.40 -7.29 9.28
N HIS A 23 -14.11 -7.11 9.00
CA HIS A 23 -13.02 -7.53 9.90
C HIS A 23 -13.11 -6.87 11.28
N THR A 24 -13.37 -5.57 11.35
CA THR A 24 -13.56 -4.83 12.62
C THR A 24 -14.83 -5.27 13.36
N ASN A 25 -15.96 -5.37 12.66
CA ASN A 25 -17.24 -5.75 13.29
C ASN A 25 -17.22 -7.17 13.85
N THR A 26 -16.51 -8.09 13.18
CA THR A 26 -16.37 -9.48 13.61
C THR A 26 -15.22 -9.70 14.60
N ARG A 27 -14.43 -8.66 14.90
CA ARG A 27 -13.21 -8.75 15.72
C ARG A 27 -12.27 -9.85 15.25
N SER A 28 -12.11 -9.95 13.92
CA SER A 28 -11.22 -10.94 13.31
C SER A 28 -9.77 -10.82 13.82
N PRO A 29 -8.95 -11.88 13.72
CA PRO A 29 -7.54 -11.81 14.13
C PRO A 29 -6.76 -10.68 13.44
N LEU A 30 -7.03 -10.42 12.16
CA LEU A 30 -6.40 -9.31 11.41
C LEU A 30 -6.79 -7.95 12.00
N ALA A 31 -8.06 -7.74 12.32
CA ALA A 31 -8.53 -6.48 12.92
C ALA A 31 -7.88 -6.22 14.28
N GLN A 32 -7.71 -7.28 15.09
CA GLN A 32 -7.00 -7.18 16.37
C GLN A 32 -5.51 -6.89 16.17
N MET A 33 -4.87 -7.54 15.19
CA MET A 33 -3.44 -7.36 14.90
C MET A 33 -3.12 -5.94 14.41
N TYR A 34 -3.96 -5.39 13.51
CA TYR A 34 -3.77 -4.07 12.91
C TYR A 34 -4.59 -2.96 13.58
N ASN A 35 -5.20 -3.25 14.74
CA ASN A 35 -5.91 -2.28 15.57
C ASN A 35 -6.96 -1.47 14.79
N ASP A 36 -7.76 -2.17 13.97
CA ASP A 36 -8.83 -1.59 13.14
C ASP A 36 -8.40 -0.52 12.11
N LYS A 37 -7.11 -0.39 11.83
CA LYS A 37 -6.58 0.60 10.86
C LYS A 37 -6.08 -0.09 9.60
N SER A 38 -6.68 0.25 8.45
CA SER A 38 -6.31 -0.26 7.13
C SER A 38 -5.96 -1.75 7.19
N VAL A 39 -6.91 -2.54 7.71
CA VAL A 39 -6.65 -3.90 8.23
C VAL A 39 -6.12 -4.80 7.13
N LEU A 40 -6.78 -4.79 5.98
CA LEU A 40 -6.42 -5.57 4.81
C LEU A 40 -5.15 -5.02 4.17
N GLU A 41 -5.03 -3.70 3.99
CA GLU A 41 -3.86 -3.10 3.34
C GLU A 41 -2.56 -3.34 4.13
N ASN A 42 -2.62 -3.30 5.47
CA ASN A 42 -1.51 -3.71 6.31
C ASN A 42 -1.20 -5.20 6.20
N HIS A 43 -2.23 -6.05 6.07
CA HIS A 43 -2.05 -7.48 5.85
C HIS A 43 -1.35 -7.77 4.53
N HIS A 44 -1.81 -7.17 3.43
CA HIS A 44 -1.26 -7.34 2.08
C HIS A 44 0.24 -7.04 2.05
N ILE A 45 0.63 -5.85 2.52
CA ILE A 45 2.05 -5.45 2.51
C ILE A 45 2.91 -6.25 3.48
N SER A 46 2.37 -6.62 4.65
CA SER A 46 3.08 -7.46 5.62
C SER A 46 3.33 -8.86 5.07
N SER A 47 2.33 -9.48 4.44
CA SER A 47 2.45 -10.80 3.82
C SER A 47 3.42 -10.78 2.64
N ALA A 48 3.41 -9.73 1.82
CA ALA A 48 4.36 -9.56 0.72
C ALA A 48 5.82 -9.55 1.22
N PHE A 49 6.13 -8.75 2.25
CA PHE A 49 7.49 -8.72 2.81
C PHE A 49 7.86 -10.00 3.57
N ARG A 50 6.89 -10.72 4.13
CA ARG A 50 7.14 -12.04 4.71
C ARG A 50 7.56 -13.03 3.62
N LEU A 51 6.84 -13.09 2.50
CA LEU A 51 7.19 -13.94 1.35
C LEU A 51 8.58 -13.62 0.78
N LEU A 52 8.92 -12.33 0.69
CA LEU A 52 10.25 -11.92 0.23
C LEU A 52 11.39 -12.38 1.15
N ASN A 53 11.11 -12.75 2.40
CA ASN A 53 12.11 -13.31 3.32
C ASN A 53 12.17 -14.86 3.27
N GLU A 54 11.33 -15.51 2.47
CA GLU A 54 11.38 -16.96 2.27
C GLU A 54 12.54 -17.33 1.34
N GLU A 55 13.06 -18.56 1.50
CA GLU A 55 14.13 -19.08 0.66
C GLU A 55 13.73 -19.04 -0.82
N ASP A 56 14.67 -18.64 -1.68
CA ASP A 56 14.49 -18.47 -3.13
C ASP A 56 13.43 -17.44 -3.58
N CYS A 57 12.83 -16.68 -2.66
CA CYS A 57 11.78 -15.70 -2.97
C CYS A 57 12.26 -14.24 -2.90
N ASP A 58 13.48 -13.98 -2.41
CA ASP A 58 14.02 -12.63 -2.25
C ASP A 58 14.47 -12.04 -3.60
N ILE A 59 13.53 -11.50 -4.36
CA ILE A 59 13.81 -10.75 -5.60
C ILE A 59 14.51 -9.40 -5.35
N LEU A 60 14.62 -8.97 -4.07
CA LEU A 60 15.29 -7.74 -3.65
C LEU A 60 16.72 -7.99 -3.16
N ALA A 61 17.20 -9.23 -3.17
CA ALA A 61 18.49 -9.63 -2.58
C ALA A 61 19.70 -8.82 -3.09
N ASN A 62 19.63 -8.32 -4.33
CA ASN A 62 20.70 -7.54 -4.96
C ASN A 62 20.58 -6.02 -4.74
N PHE A 63 19.58 -5.55 -3.99
CA PHE A 63 19.42 -4.13 -3.72
C PHE A 63 20.49 -3.66 -2.73
N SER A 64 20.96 -2.43 -2.91
CA SER A 64 21.69 -1.77 -1.83
C SER A 64 20.75 -1.55 -0.64
N LYS A 65 21.32 -1.33 0.55
CA LYS A 65 20.53 -1.03 1.75
C LYS A 65 19.61 0.18 1.55
N ASP A 66 20.12 1.21 0.87
CA ASP A 66 19.39 2.45 0.62
C ASP A 66 18.26 2.23 -0.39
N ASP A 67 18.52 1.49 -1.48
CA ASP A 67 17.50 1.13 -2.48
C ASP A 67 16.39 0.27 -1.87
N TYR A 68 16.75 -0.69 -1.01
CA TYR A 68 15.78 -1.52 -0.31
C TYR A 68 14.89 -0.67 0.60
N GLN A 69 15.49 0.25 1.36
CA GLN A 69 14.75 1.12 2.27
C GLN A 69 13.81 2.05 1.50
N GLU A 70 14.27 2.67 0.39
CA GLU A 70 13.42 3.49 -0.47
C GLU A 70 12.28 2.65 -1.07
N ALA A 71 12.58 1.48 -1.63
CA ALA A 71 11.58 0.63 -2.24
C ALA A 71 10.52 0.17 -1.22
N ARG A 72 10.96 -0.19 -0.01
CA ARG A 72 10.08 -0.59 1.09
C ARG A 72 9.15 0.54 1.50
N THR A 73 9.68 1.75 1.72
CA THR A 73 8.86 2.91 2.07
C THR A 73 7.83 3.21 0.99
N LEU A 74 8.25 3.25 -0.28
CA LEU A 74 7.34 3.52 -1.39
C LEU A 74 6.24 2.45 -1.51
N MET A 75 6.57 1.17 -1.38
CA MET A 75 5.58 0.09 -1.46
C MET A 75 4.57 0.16 -0.32
N ILE A 76 5.00 0.44 0.91
CA ILE A 76 4.10 0.60 2.06
C ILE A 76 3.16 1.78 1.83
N ASP A 77 3.68 2.95 1.44
CA ASP A 77 2.86 4.13 1.20
C ASP A 77 1.84 3.91 0.07
N MET A 78 2.22 3.18 -0.99
CA MET A 78 1.33 2.89 -2.12
C MET A 78 0.23 1.89 -1.76
N VAL A 79 0.56 0.79 -1.08
CA VAL A 79 -0.46 -0.21 -0.70
C VAL A 79 -1.40 0.34 0.38
N LEU A 80 -0.90 1.11 1.36
CA LEU A 80 -1.80 1.76 2.33
C LEU A 80 -2.70 2.83 1.68
N ALA A 81 -2.27 3.40 0.55
CA ALA A 81 -3.07 4.36 -0.18
C ALA A 81 -4.27 3.73 -0.90
N THR A 82 -4.31 2.41 -1.14
CA THR A 82 -5.48 1.77 -1.79
C THR A 82 -6.67 1.63 -0.84
N ASP A 83 -6.51 1.87 0.47
CA ASP A 83 -7.60 1.89 1.44
C ASP A 83 -8.67 2.93 1.03
N MET A 84 -9.86 2.44 0.67
CA MET A 84 -10.97 3.27 0.20
C MET A 84 -11.48 4.28 1.23
N SER A 85 -11.17 4.12 2.52
CA SER A 85 -11.43 5.16 3.53
C SER A 85 -10.63 6.44 3.28
N GLN A 86 -9.50 6.34 2.58
CA GLN A 86 -8.63 7.47 2.24
C GLN A 86 -9.03 8.19 0.95
N HIS A 87 -9.88 7.58 0.11
CA HIS A 87 -10.20 8.04 -1.24
C HIS A 87 -10.56 9.54 -1.32
N PHE A 88 -11.54 9.99 -0.54
CA PHE A 88 -11.95 11.40 -0.55
C PHE A 88 -10.87 12.35 -0.02
N GLY A 89 -10.06 11.88 0.95
CA GLY A 89 -8.91 12.62 1.45
C GLY A 89 -7.85 12.82 0.36
N GLN A 90 -7.59 11.79 -0.45
CA GLN A 90 -6.67 11.85 -1.58
C GLN A 90 -7.18 12.76 -2.69
N LEU A 91 -8.46 12.67 -3.06
CA LEU A 91 -9.07 13.56 -4.07
C LEU A 91 -8.99 15.04 -3.67
N LYS A 92 -9.29 15.36 -2.41
CA LYS A 92 -9.19 16.74 -1.90
C LYS A 92 -7.75 17.27 -2.00
N ARG A 93 -6.76 16.43 -1.69
CA ARG A 93 -5.34 16.79 -1.82
C ARG A 93 -4.94 16.98 -3.28
N LEU A 94 -5.40 16.11 -4.18
CA LEU A 94 -5.16 16.25 -5.62
C LEU A 94 -5.72 17.58 -6.15
N GLN A 95 -6.95 17.93 -5.80
CA GLN A 95 -7.56 19.20 -6.20
C GLN A 95 -6.73 20.42 -5.74
N SER A 96 -6.20 20.38 -4.51
CA SER A 96 -5.30 21.43 -4.01
C SER A 96 -3.97 21.48 -4.76
N ASN A 97 -3.42 20.31 -5.12
CA ASN A 97 -2.16 20.24 -5.86
C ASN A 97 -2.32 20.68 -7.32
N LEU A 98 -3.50 20.52 -7.94
CA LEU A 98 -3.74 21.03 -9.29
C LEU A 98 -3.72 22.57 -9.36
N GLN A 99 -4.00 23.25 -8.24
CA GLN A 99 -3.86 24.70 -8.13
C GLN A 99 -2.40 25.14 -7.99
N HIS A 100 -1.53 24.25 -7.47
CA HIS A 100 -0.11 24.47 -7.24
C HIS A 100 0.71 23.23 -7.63
N PRO A 101 0.84 22.92 -8.94
CA PRO A 101 1.42 21.67 -9.43
C PRO A 101 2.86 21.44 -8.97
N GLU A 102 3.61 22.51 -8.70
CA GLU A 102 4.97 22.50 -8.17
C GLU A 102 5.10 21.77 -6.81
N ASN A 103 4.01 21.61 -6.07
CA ASN A 103 3.99 20.96 -4.76
C ASN A 103 3.65 19.46 -4.83
N LEU A 104 3.49 18.89 -6.03
CA LEU A 104 3.16 17.47 -6.17
C LEU A 104 4.41 16.60 -5.99
N GLU A 105 4.56 16.09 -4.77
CA GLU A 105 5.57 15.09 -4.44
C GLU A 105 5.41 13.80 -5.27
N LYS A 106 6.54 13.25 -5.72
CA LYS A 106 6.59 12.04 -6.56
C LYS A 106 5.91 10.83 -5.91
N SER A 107 6.12 10.62 -4.60
CA SER A 107 5.49 9.51 -3.86
C SER A 107 3.96 9.62 -3.86
N ARG A 108 3.43 10.84 -3.66
CA ARG A 108 1.98 11.10 -3.70
C ARG A 108 1.40 10.86 -5.07
N ALA A 109 2.10 11.26 -6.14
CA ALA A 109 1.69 10.96 -7.49
C ALA A 109 1.60 9.43 -7.72
N MET A 110 2.56 8.65 -7.21
CA MET A 110 2.51 7.19 -7.29
C MET A 110 1.34 6.58 -6.51
N CYS A 111 1.07 7.05 -5.28
CA CYS A 111 -0.10 6.63 -4.50
C CYS A 111 -1.42 6.91 -5.25
N LEU A 112 -1.54 8.06 -5.91
CA LEU A 112 -2.73 8.38 -6.71
C LEU A 112 -2.83 7.49 -7.96
N MET A 113 -1.71 7.19 -8.61
CA MET A 113 -1.69 6.30 -9.79
C MET A 113 -2.13 4.89 -9.44
N ILE A 114 -1.64 4.31 -8.33
CA ILE A 114 -2.07 2.96 -7.92
C ILE A 114 -3.54 2.96 -7.48
N HIS A 115 -3.98 3.95 -6.70
CA HIS A 115 -5.38 4.09 -6.29
C HIS A 115 -6.33 4.23 -7.48
N SER A 116 -5.89 4.92 -8.54
CA SER A 116 -6.69 5.08 -9.77
C SER A 116 -6.67 3.85 -10.68
N ALA A 117 -5.68 2.97 -10.54
CA ALA A 117 -5.60 1.73 -11.31
C ALA A 117 -6.40 0.58 -10.67
N ASP A 118 -6.66 0.69 -9.37
CA ASP A 118 -7.44 -0.26 -8.56
C ASP A 118 -8.97 -0.13 -8.78
N ILE A 119 -9.46 1.11 -8.97
CA ILE A 119 -10.88 1.44 -9.21
C ILE A 119 -11.25 1.30 -10.70
#